data_AF-A0A7S1WA79-F1
#
_entry.id   AF-A0A7S1WA79-F1
#
_cell.length_a   1.000
_cell.length_b   1.000
_cell.length_c   1.000
_cell.angle_alpha   90.00
_cell.angle_beta   90.00
_cell.angle_gamma   90.00
#
_symmetry.space_group_name_H-M   'P 1'
#
loop_
_entity.id
_entity.type
_entity.pdbx_description
1 polymer ?
#
loop_
_entity_poly.entity_id
_entity_poly.type
_entity_poly.pdbx_seq_one_letter_code
_entity_poly.pdbx_strand_id
1 'polypeptide(L)'
;RTILQRAHLWLREKGDPLAIVSMDRAPAGFHARHSVQRRVYLYRILNRIAPPVFESDQQWHVDRFLDANLMAVAAKRELEGEKDFGVFADRRVARAVRRDGENATVRSNDEVRVDRRGDEVHIWFVGRSFLRHSIRNMVGALQQVGHGAWSSEDLRLLLARGFDSRASSRKVLPPTAPASGLTLWTVEYPEEFASQAAEDSGRPNS
;
A
#
# COMPACT_ATOMS: atom_id res chain seq x y z
N ARG A 1 17.78 -1.65 -32.98
CA ARG A 1 17.06 -2.04 -31.75
C ARG A 1 17.17 -0.91 -30.76
N THR A 2 16.06 -0.42 -30.20
CA THR A 2 16.08 0.62 -29.15
C THR A 2 16.76 0.08 -27.88
N ILE A 3 17.18 0.97 -26.97
CA ILE A 3 17.78 0.58 -25.68
C ILE A 3 16.86 -0.39 -24.92
N LEU A 4 15.55 -0.10 -24.90
CA LEU A 4 14.51 -0.95 -24.30
C LEU A 4 14.53 -2.38 -24.88
N GLN A 5 14.51 -2.52 -26.21
CA GLN A 5 14.53 -3.83 -26.87
C GLN A 5 15.78 -4.65 -26.51
N ARG A 6 16.94 -4.00 -26.35
CA ARG A 6 18.17 -4.69 -25.94
C ARG A 6 18.13 -5.10 -24.48
N ALA A 7 17.60 -4.25 -23.60
CA ALA A 7 17.46 -4.54 -22.19
C ALA A 7 16.48 -5.71 -21.96
N HIS A 8 15.33 -5.74 -22.63
CA HIS A 8 14.38 -6.86 -22.52
C HIS A 8 14.93 -8.15 -23.10
N LEU A 9 15.70 -8.10 -24.19
CA LEU A 9 16.38 -9.30 -24.70
C LEU A 9 17.32 -9.89 -23.64
N TRP A 10 18.12 -9.04 -23.01
CA TRP A 10 19.05 -9.45 -21.96
C TRP A 10 18.33 -10.02 -20.73
N LEU A 11 17.26 -9.36 -20.26
CA LEU A 11 16.45 -9.84 -19.13
C LEU A 11 15.83 -11.21 -19.43
N ARG A 12 15.33 -11.39 -20.66
CA ARG A 12 14.78 -12.67 -21.12
C ARG A 12 15.84 -13.77 -21.15
N GLU A 13 17.05 -13.49 -21.64
CA GLU A 13 18.15 -14.45 -21.65
C GLU A 13 18.57 -14.88 -20.23
N LYS A 14 18.41 -13.99 -19.23
CA LYS A 14 18.63 -14.30 -17.81
C LYS A 14 17.46 -15.00 -17.12
N GLY A 15 16.27 -14.97 -17.73
CA GLY A 15 15.05 -15.50 -17.11
C GLY A 15 14.51 -14.61 -15.99
N ASP A 16 14.89 -13.33 -15.96
CA ASP A 16 14.43 -12.39 -14.93
C ASP A 16 13.01 -11.89 -15.28
N PRO A 17 12.01 -12.05 -14.39
CA PRO A 17 10.64 -11.59 -14.64
C PRO A 17 10.51 -10.08 -14.36
N LEU A 18 11.31 -9.26 -15.04
CA LEU A 18 11.34 -7.80 -14.94
C LEU A 18 10.98 -7.16 -16.28
N ALA A 19 10.12 -6.14 -16.25
CA ALA A 19 9.77 -5.36 -17.42
C ALA A 19 10.12 -3.88 -17.21
N ILE A 20 10.84 -3.30 -18.17
CA ILE A 20 11.03 -1.84 -18.28
C ILE A 20 9.87 -1.29 -19.12
N VAL A 21 8.96 -0.55 -18.50
CA VAL A 21 7.74 -0.03 -19.15
C VAL A 21 8.03 1.24 -19.95
N SER A 22 8.87 2.13 -19.42
CA SER A 22 9.27 3.37 -20.07
C SER A 22 10.71 3.74 -19.72
N MET A 23 11.29 4.66 -20.50
CA MET A 23 12.62 5.20 -20.26
C MET A 23 12.68 6.63 -20.78
N ASP A 24 12.88 7.57 -19.87
CA ASP A 24 12.98 9.00 -20.17
C ASP A 24 14.28 9.57 -19.61
N ARG A 25 14.75 10.68 -20.19
CA ARG A 25 15.87 11.42 -19.63
C ARG A 25 15.38 12.17 -18.38
N ALA A 26 15.99 11.89 -17.23
CA ALA A 26 15.66 12.58 -16.00
C ALA A 26 15.98 14.09 -16.11
N PRO A 27 15.02 14.98 -15.78
CA PRO A 27 15.29 16.41 -15.67
C PRO A 27 16.36 16.71 -14.60
N ALA A 28 17.01 17.86 -14.70
CA ALA A 28 17.99 18.29 -13.70
C ALA A 28 17.33 18.40 -12.31
N GLY A 29 18.00 17.90 -11.27
CA GLY A 29 17.49 17.93 -9.89
C GLY A 29 16.46 16.86 -9.55
N PHE A 30 16.03 16.02 -10.51
CA PHE A 30 15.12 14.91 -10.23
C PHE A 30 15.77 13.86 -9.31
N HIS A 31 15.03 13.39 -8.31
CA HIS A 31 15.41 12.27 -7.48
C HIS A 31 14.24 11.31 -7.23
N ALA A 32 14.32 10.09 -7.77
CA ALA A 32 13.24 9.10 -7.75
C ALA A 32 12.60 8.86 -6.36
N ARG A 33 13.38 8.95 -5.27
CA ARG A 33 12.88 8.83 -3.89
C ARG A 33 12.33 10.13 -3.29
N HIS A 34 13.02 11.25 -3.49
CA HIS A 34 12.84 12.49 -2.71
C HIS A 34 11.92 13.49 -3.41
N SER A 35 11.87 13.45 -4.74
CA SER A 35 10.95 14.26 -5.55
C SER A 35 9.52 13.72 -5.57
N VAL A 36 9.22 12.60 -4.90
CA VAL A 36 7.87 12.02 -4.88
C VAL A 36 6.91 12.91 -4.10
N GLN A 37 5.78 13.22 -4.72
CA GLN A 37 4.64 13.84 -4.06
C GLN A 37 3.81 12.78 -3.33
N ARG A 38 3.37 11.75 -4.06
CA ARG A 38 2.51 10.69 -3.52
C ARG A 38 2.88 9.32 -4.03
N ARG A 39 2.55 8.31 -3.23
CA ARG A 39 2.58 6.90 -3.62
C ARG A 39 1.17 6.37 -3.44
N VAL A 40 0.69 5.66 -4.45
CA VAL A 40 -0.62 5.01 -4.42
C VAL A 40 -0.37 3.52 -4.35
N TYR A 41 -0.87 2.88 -3.30
CA TYR A 41 -0.87 1.43 -3.15
C TYR A 41 -2.29 0.92 -3.24
N LEU A 42 -2.45 -0.21 -3.91
CA LEU A 42 -3.69 -0.99 -3.93
C LEU A 42 -3.44 -2.32 -3.23
N TYR A 43 -4.27 -2.62 -2.24
CA TYR A 43 -4.38 -3.95 -1.67
C TYR A 43 -5.65 -4.64 -2.19
N ARG A 44 -5.50 -5.82 -2.80
CA ARG A 44 -6.62 -6.62 -3.33
C ARG A 44 -6.90 -7.82 -2.44
N ILE A 45 -8.16 -7.96 -2.04
CA ILE A 45 -8.68 -9.13 -1.33
C ILE A 45 -9.74 -9.79 -2.19
N LEU A 46 -9.51 -11.03 -2.63
CA LEU A 46 -10.55 -11.85 -3.22
C LEU A 46 -11.42 -12.42 -2.10
N ASN A 47 -12.66 -11.95 -2.02
CA ASN A 47 -13.58 -12.26 -0.94
C ASN A 47 -14.73 -13.17 -1.38
N ARG A 48 -14.40 -14.43 -1.62
CA ARG A 48 -15.34 -15.51 -1.98
C ARG A 48 -14.80 -16.86 -1.51
N ILE A 49 -15.65 -17.89 -1.51
CA ILE A 49 -15.25 -19.25 -1.09
C ILE A 49 -14.22 -19.85 -2.06
N ALA A 50 -14.47 -19.78 -3.36
CA ALA A 50 -13.61 -20.39 -4.37
C ALA A 50 -12.24 -19.67 -4.45
N PRO A 51 -11.12 -20.42 -4.48
CA PRO A 51 -9.78 -19.84 -4.54
C PRO A 51 -9.53 -19.06 -5.85
N PRO A 52 -8.51 -18.20 -5.87
CA PRO A 52 -8.10 -17.52 -7.10
C PRO A 52 -7.46 -18.50 -8.07
N VAL A 53 -7.95 -18.51 -9.32
CA VAL A 53 -7.30 -19.23 -10.44
C VAL A 53 -6.44 -18.26 -11.25
N PHE A 54 -6.95 -17.06 -11.48
CA PHE A 54 -6.19 -15.95 -12.04
C PHE A 54 -5.60 -15.10 -10.93
N GLU A 55 -4.44 -14.49 -11.19
CA GLU A 55 -3.82 -13.51 -10.28
C GLU A 55 -3.60 -14.05 -8.85
N SER A 56 -3.41 -15.36 -8.70
CA SER A 56 -3.29 -16.03 -7.40
C SER A 56 -2.13 -15.51 -6.54
N ASP A 57 -1.14 -14.89 -7.17
CA ASP A 57 0.03 -14.25 -6.57
C ASP A 57 -0.10 -12.73 -6.42
N GLN A 58 -1.23 -12.13 -6.83
CA GLN A 58 -1.47 -10.68 -6.83
C GLN A 58 -2.66 -10.23 -5.96
N GLN A 59 -3.28 -11.18 -5.25
CA GLN A 59 -4.38 -10.91 -4.33
C GLN A 59 -4.31 -11.79 -3.08
N TRP A 60 -5.01 -11.36 -2.03
CA TRP A 60 -5.20 -12.16 -0.83
C TRP A 60 -6.57 -12.83 -0.86
N HIS A 61 -6.61 -14.17 -0.77
CA HIS A 61 -7.86 -14.91 -0.67
C HIS A 61 -8.38 -14.92 0.77
N VAL A 62 -9.63 -14.49 0.95
CA VAL A 62 -10.37 -14.55 2.22
C VAL A 62 -11.75 -15.12 1.94
N ASP A 63 -12.01 -16.32 2.45
CA ASP A 63 -13.24 -17.09 2.20
C ASP A 63 -14.46 -16.62 3.02
N ARG A 64 -14.22 -16.04 4.19
CA ARG A 64 -15.25 -15.43 5.04
C ARG A 64 -15.65 -14.05 4.53
N PHE A 65 -16.95 -13.77 4.48
CA PHE A 65 -17.49 -12.48 4.07
C PHE A 65 -16.84 -11.30 4.82
N LEU A 66 -16.53 -10.25 4.07
CA LEU A 66 -16.03 -8.96 4.55
C LEU A 66 -17.06 -7.86 4.24
N ASP A 67 -17.53 -7.19 5.26
CA ASP A 67 -18.33 -5.98 5.10
C ASP A 67 -17.44 -4.80 4.69
N ALA A 68 -17.37 -4.54 3.38
CA ALA A 68 -16.56 -3.47 2.81
C ALA A 68 -17.04 -2.07 3.24
N ASN A 69 -18.32 -1.90 3.61
CA ASN A 69 -18.84 -0.61 4.06
C ASN A 69 -18.35 -0.30 5.48
N LEU A 70 -18.38 -1.27 6.38
CA LEU A 70 -17.79 -1.12 7.72
C LEU A 70 -16.28 -0.82 7.63
N MET A 71 -15.59 -1.54 6.76
CA MET A 71 -14.17 -1.28 6.48
C MET A 71 -13.94 0.14 5.94
N ALA A 72 -14.75 0.61 4.99
CA ALA A 72 -14.63 1.94 4.42
C ALA A 72 -14.84 3.05 5.46
N VAL A 73 -15.86 2.91 6.30
CA VAL A 73 -16.13 3.89 7.38
C VAL A 73 -14.97 3.94 8.37
N ALA A 74 -14.48 2.78 8.83
CA ALA A 74 -13.37 2.72 9.79
C ALA A 74 -12.05 3.22 9.18
N ALA A 75 -11.76 2.85 7.93
CA ALA A 75 -10.57 3.32 7.21
C ALA A 75 -10.56 4.85 7.08
N LYS A 76 -11.67 5.42 6.60
CA LYS A 76 -11.81 6.86 6.44
C LYS A 76 -11.70 7.61 7.76
N ARG A 77 -12.39 7.14 8.80
CA ARG A 77 -12.41 7.84 10.10
C ARG A 77 -11.09 7.73 10.84
N GLU A 78 -10.52 6.53 10.88
CA GLU A 78 -9.41 6.23 11.79
C GLU A 78 -8.04 6.27 11.10
N LEU A 79 -7.95 6.04 9.79
CA LEU A 79 -6.66 5.90 9.09
C LEU A 79 -6.33 7.03 8.11
N GLU A 80 -7.28 7.86 7.67
CA GLU A 80 -6.96 9.08 6.90
C GLU A 80 -6.43 10.20 7.80
N GLY A 81 -5.55 11.03 7.23
CA GLY A 81 -4.93 12.18 7.87
C GLY A 81 -3.55 11.91 8.47
N GLU A 82 -3.02 12.93 9.15
CA GLU A 82 -1.73 12.87 9.84
C GLU A 82 -1.91 12.28 11.24
N LYS A 83 -1.31 11.11 11.48
CA LYS A 83 -1.41 10.37 12.74
C LYS A 83 -0.13 9.60 13.03
N ASP A 84 0.05 9.18 14.28
CA ASP A 84 1.12 8.24 14.64
C ASP A 84 0.73 6.81 14.24
N PHE A 85 1.31 6.31 13.14
CA PHE A 85 1.10 4.94 12.65
C PHE A 85 2.09 3.93 13.24
N GLY A 86 2.76 4.30 14.34
CA GLY A 86 3.77 3.49 15.01
C GLY A 86 3.32 2.09 15.38
N VAL A 87 2.06 1.92 15.81
CA VAL A 87 1.52 0.60 16.16
C VAL A 87 1.58 -0.39 15.00
N PHE A 88 1.42 0.12 13.76
CA PHE A 88 1.47 -0.68 12.53
C PHE A 88 2.89 -0.87 11.98
N ALA A 89 3.91 -0.25 12.57
CA ALA A 89 5.27 -0.30 12.07
C ALA A 89 5.99 -1.62 12.41
N ASP A 90 6.90 -2.03 11.54
CA ASP A 90 7.85 -3.09 11.85
C ASP A 90 8.87 -2.66 12.93
N ARG A 91 9.30 -3.59 13.78
CA ARG A 91 10.31 -3.34 14.84
C ARG A 91 11.60 -2.73 14.33
N ARG A 92 11.98 -2.95 13.06
CA ARG A 92 13.17 -2.33 12.45
C ARG A 92 13.08 -0.81 12.36
N VAL A 93 11.90 -0.22 12.54
CA VAL A 93 11.71 1.24 12.66
C VAL A 93 12.19 1.76 14.02
N ALA A 94 12.43 0.90 15.02
CA ALA A 94 12.90 1.29 16.36
C ALA A 94 14.18 2.15 16.33
N ARG A 95 15.08 1.93 15.37
CA ARG A 95 16.30 2.74 15.23
C ARG A 95 15.97 4.18 14.80
N ALA A 96 15.02 4.36 13.90
CA ALA A 96 14.56 5.69 13.50
C ALA A 96 13.83 6.39 14.66
N VAL A 97 12.97 5.66 15.39
CA VAL A 97 12.27 6.18 16.58
C VAL A 97 13.27 6.63 17.66
N ARG A 98 14.33 5.86 17.92
CA ARG A 98 15.38 6.27 18.89
C ARG A 98 16.12 7.54 18.49
N ARG A 99 16.22 7.83 17.19
CA ARG A 99 16.96 8.98 16.66
C ARG A 99 16.08 10.23 16.57
N ASP A 100 14.87 10.06 16.03
CA ASP A 100 13.98 11.16 15.64
C ASP A 100 12.78 11.32 16.59
N GLY A 101 12.73 10.53 17.68
CA GLY A 101 11.67 10.58 18.69
C GLY A 101 10.32 10.01 18.22
N GLU A 102 9.25 10.40 18.90
CA GLU A 102 7.87 9.95 18.63
C GLU A 102 7.37 10.39 17.24
N ASN A 103 7.90 11.49 16.70
CA ASN A 103 7.57 11.95 15.35
C ASN A 103 8.09 11.03 14.23
N ALA A 104 9.00 10.10 14.53
CA ALA A 104 9.54 9.17 13.54
C ALA A 104 8.47 8.29 12.87
N THR A 105 7.35 8.07 13.55
CA THR A 105 6.24 7.21 13.11
C THR A 105 4.98 7.97 12.70
N VAL A 106 4.98 9.31 12.81
CA VAL A 106 3.92 10.16 12.30
C VAL A 106 3.98 10.18 10.77
N ARG A 107 2.87 9.83 10.12
CA ARG A 107 2.73 9.88 8.65
C ARG A 107 1.38 10.48 8.29
N SER A 108 1.27 11.00 7.06
CA SER A 108 0.00 11.39 6.46
C SER A 108 -0.44 10.32 5.47
N ASN A 109 -1.62 9.75 5.71
CA ASN A 109 -2.37 9.06 4.67
C ASN A 109 -3.36 10.08 4.09
N ASP A 110 -3.07 10.56 2.89
CA ASP A 110 -3.87 11.59 2.22
C ASP A 110 -5.27 11.05 1.85
N GLU A 111 -5.35 9.76 1.47
CA GLU A 111 -6.60 9.04 1.22
C GLU A 111 -6.45 7.57 1.64
N VAL A 112 -7.48 7.02 2.28
CA VAL A 112 -7.63 5.58 2.54
C VAL A 112 -9.03 5.16 2.13
N ARG A 113 -9.15 4.61 0.93
CA ARG A 113 -10.44 4.25 0.33
C ARG A 113 -10.62 2.74 0.26
N VAL A 114 -11.77 2.27 0.72
CA VAL A 114 -12.19 0.86 0.61
C VAL A 114 -13.43 0.79 -0.27
N ASP A 115 -13.41 -0.10 -1.26
CA ASP A 115 -14.56 -0.34 -2.11
C ASP A 115 -14.63 -1.80 -2.57
N ARG A 116 -15.86 -2.27 -2.80
CA ARG A 116 -16.12 -3.62 -3.33
C ARG A 116 -16.25 -3.56 -4.85
N ARG A 117 -15.53 -4.46 -5.53
CA ARG A 117 -15.54 -4.65 -6.99
C ARG A 117 -15.86 -6.11 -7.29
N GLY A 118 -17.15 -6.41 -7.44
CA GLY A 118 -17.62 -7.79 -7.55
C GLY A 118 -17.23 -8.62 -6.31
N ASP A 119 -16.46 -9.68 -6.54
CA ASP A 119 -15.95 -10.55 -5.48
C ASP A 119 -14.74 -9.97 -4.74
N GLU A 120 -14.16 -8.86 -5.20
CA GLU A 120 -12.97 -8.27 -4.59
C GLU A 120 -13.30 -7.10 -3.65
N VAL A 121 -12.50 -6.95 -2.60
CA VAL A 121 -12.40 -5.74 -1.79
C VAL A 121 -11.07 -5.08 -2.11
N HIS A 122 -11.14 -3.85 -2.60
CA HIS A 122 -9.99 -3.01 -2.92
C HIS A 122 -9.77 -2.02 -1.79
N ILE A 123 -8.52 -1.91 -1.34
CA ILE A 123 -8.11 -0.95 -0.32
C ILE A 123 -6.97 -0.11 -0.89
N TRP A 124 -7.27 1.16 -1.13
CA TRP A 124 -6.35 2.14 -1.65
C TRP A 124 -5.71 2.92 -0.50
N PHE A 125 -4.39 3.07 -0.56
CA PHE A 125 -3.64 3.93 0.35
C PHE A 125 -2.88 4.96 -0.49
N VAL A 126 -3.21 6.23 -0.31
CA VAL A 126 -2.54 7.36 -0.94
C VAL A 126 -1.81 8.15 0.14
N GLY A 127 -0.54 8.45 -0.10
CA GLY A 127 0.21 9.30 0.82
C GLY A 127 1.64 9.49 0.39
N ARG A 128 2.32 10.44 1.01
CA ARG A 128 3.71 10.76 0.68
C ARG A 128 4.67 9.63 1.03
N SER A 129 4.52 9.01 2.19
CA SER A 129 5.38 7.92 2.64
C SER A 129 4.71 7.01 3.65
N PHE A 130 5.08 5.74 3.64
CA PHE A 130 4.54 4.72 4.54
C PHE A 130 5.65 4.09 5.37
N LEU A 131 5.32 3.64 6.57
CA LEU A 131 6.25 2.88 7.41
C LEU A 131 6.39 1.45 6.88
N ARG A 132 7.52 0.82 7.21
CA ARG A 132 7.77 -0.56 6.80
C ARG A 132 6.68 -1.47 7.37
N HIS A 133 6.02 -2.21 6.48
CA HIS A 133 4.88 -3.11 6.76
C HIS A 133 3.56 -2.45 7.20
N SER A 134 3.49 -1.12 7.37
CA SER A 134 2.30 -0.50 7.97
C SER A 134 1.03 -0.74 7.17
N ILE A 135 1.09 -0.65 5.84
CA ILE A 135 -0.07 -0.92 4.96
C ILE A 135 -0.63 -2.32 5.23
N ARG A 136 0.21 -3.35 5.24
CA ARG A 136 -0.22 -4.74 5.45
C ARG A 136 -0.79 -4.99 6.84
N ASN A 137 -0.28 -4.29 7.85
CA ASN A 137 -0.81 -4.37 9.21
C ASN A 137 -2.16 -3.61 9.33
N MET A 138 -2.30 -2.46 8.67
CA MET A 138 -3.56 -1.73 8.59
C MET A 138 -4.64 -2.56 7.86
N VAL A 139 -4.28 -3.22 6.75
CA VAL A 139 -5.17 -4.13 6.04
C VAL A 139 -5.62 -5.30 6.92
N GLY A 140 -4.70 -5.89 7.69
CA GLY A 140 -5.07 -6.94 8.65
C GLY A 140 -6.04 -6.45 9.73
N ALA A 141 -5.87 -5.22 10.23
CA ALA A 141 -6.80 -4.61 11.18
C ALA A 141 -8.18 -4.31 10.55
N LEU A 142 -8.20 -3.78 9.32
CA LEU A 142 -9.44 -3.56 8.57
C LEU A 142 -10.17 -4.88 8.28
N GLN A 143 -9.45 -5.98 8.05
CA GLN A 143 -10.08 -7.30 7.91
C GLN A 143 -10.87 -7.68 9.18
N GLN A 144 -10.35 -7.41 10.38
CA GLN A 144 -11.07 -7.68 11.63
C GLN A 144 -12.35 -6.84 11.73
N VAL A 145 -12.30 -5.59 11.25
CA VAL A 145 -13.48 -4.73 11.14
C VAL A 145 -14.48 -5.28 10.13
N GLY A 146 -14.02 -5.71 8.95
CA GLY A 146 -14.88 -6.31 7.92
C GLY A 146 -15.54 -7.61 8.35
N HIS A 147 -14.92 -8.37 9.26
CA HIS A 147 -15.54 -9.54 9.90
C HIS A 147 -16.49 -9.19 11.05
N GLY A 148 -16.61 -7.91 11.42
CA GLY A 148 -17.38 -7.46 12.58
C GLY A 148 -16.77 -7.84 13.93
N ALA A 149 -15.52 -8.34 13.94
CA ALA A 149 -14.82 -8.70 15.17
C ALA A 149 -14.34 -7.45 15.92
N TRP A 150 -13.97 -6.40 15.17
CA TRP A 150 -13.55 -5.10 15.68
C TRP A 150 -14.50 -4.01 15.20
N SER A 151 -14.73 -3.02 16.06
CA SER A 151 -15.39 -1.77 15.70
C SER A 151 -14.39 -0.74 15.18
N SER A 152 -14.91 0.37 14.61
CA SER A 152 -14.08 1.56 14.33
C SER A 152 -13.37 2.08 15.57
N GLU A 153 -14.01 1.97 16.73
CA GLU A 153 -13.46 2.41 18.01
C GLU A 153 -12.28 1.54 18.46
N ASP A 154 -12.34 0.22 18.23
CA ASP A 154 -11.21 -0.68 18.51
C ASP A 154 -9.99 -0.32 17.65
N LEU A 155 -10.22 0.01 16.38
CA LEU A 155 -9.16 0.47 15.48
C LEU A 155 -8.54 1.80 15.95
N ARG A 156 -9.39 2.73 16.43
CA ARG A 156 -8.94 4.00 17.03
C ARG A 156 -8.09 3.78 18.28
N LEU A 157 -8.54 2.90 19.18
CA LEU A 157 -7.83 2.55 20.41
C LEU A 157 -6.52 1.83 20.12
N LEU A 158 -6.47 1.00 19.07
CA LEU A 158 -5.23 0.38 18.60
C LEU A 158 -4.24 1.45 18.13
N LEU A 159 -4.68 2.40 17.28
CA LEU A 159 -3.84 3.48 16.79
C LEU A 159 -3.28 4.35 17.94
N ALA A 160 -4.10 4.65 18.93
CA ALA A 160 -3.71 5.45 20.10
C ALA A 160 -2.59 4.82 20.96
N ARG A 161 -2.27 3.54 20.77
CA ARG A 161 -1.15 2.89 21.47
C ARG A 161 0.23 3.34 20.97
N GLY A 162 0.31 3.90 19.77
CA GLY A 162 1.57 4.36 19.18
C GLY A 162 2.62 3.26 19.01
N PHE A 163 3.90 3.65 18.91
CA PHE A 163 5.01 2.71 18.77
C PHE A 163 5.50 2.18 20.12
N ASP A 164 5.33 0.88 20.38
CA ASP A 164 5.98 0.21 21.51
C ASP A 164 7.26 -0.52 21.05
N SER A 165 8.41 -0.05 21.54
CA SER A 165 9.72 -0.65 21.26
C SER A 165 10.03 -1.89 22.10
N ARG A 166 9.31 -2.10 23.21
CA ARG A 166 9.54 -3.15 24.22
C ARG A 166 8.49 -4.26 24.12
N ALA A 167 7.22 -3.93 23.96
CA ALA A 167 6.20 -4.91 23.59
C ALA A 167 6.20 -5.11 22.08
N SER A 168 6.07 -6.35 21.63
CA SER A 168 5.73 -6.55 20.22
C SER A 168 4.33 -5.98 20.00
N SER A 169 4.18 -4.95 19.16
CA SER A 169 2.87 -4.61 18.57
C SER A 169 2.15 -5.85 17.99
N ARG A 170 2.90 -6.91 17.65
CA ARG A 170 2.37 -8.25 17.33
C ARG A 170 1.45 -8.90 18.37
N LYS A 171 1.49 -8.54 19.65
CA LYS A 171 0.55 -9.12 20.64
C LYS A 171 -0.87 -8.57 20.46
N VAL A 172 -1.00 -7.40 19.84
CA VAL A 172 -2.24 -6.62 19.82
C VAL A 172 -2.76 -6.43 18.39
N LEU A 173 -1.88 -6.58 17.39
CA LEU A 173 -2.25 -6.64 15.98
C LEU A 173 -2.71 -8.04 15.58
N PRO A 174 -3.66 -8.16 14.64
CA PRO A 174 -3.92 -9.40 13.95
C PRO A 174 -2.71 -9.81 13.10
N PRO A 175 -2.70 -11.03 12.54
CA PRO A 175 -1.68 -11.45 11.59
C PRO A 175 -1.50 -10.43 10.45
N THR A 176 -0.25 -10.13 10.11
CA THR A 176 0.07 -9.23 9.00
C THR A 176 -0.49 -9.80 7.70
N ALA A 177 -1.26 -9.00 6.97
CA ALA A 177 -1.82 -9.41 5.68
C ALA A 177 -0.68 -9.86 4.72
N PRO A 178 -0.89 -10.85 3.84
CA PRO A 178 0.13 -11.30 2.89
C PRO A 178 0.75 -10.18 2.03
N ALA A 179 1.95 -10.41 1.49
CA ALA A 179 2.57 -9.42 0.59
C ALA A 179 1.97 -9.47 -0.82
N SER A 180 1.47 -10.63 -1.25
CA SER A 180 0.91 -10.87 -2.58
C SER A 180 -0.25 -9.94 -2.92
N GLY A 181 -1.08 -9.57 -1.94
CA GLY A 181 -2.20 -8.67 -2.20
C GLY A 181 -1.83 -7.21 -2.40
N LEU A 182 -0.58 -6.80 -2.12
CA LEU A 182 -0.15 -5.41 -2.14
C LEU A 182 0.60 -5.07 -3.44
N THR A 183 0.07 -4.11 -4.19
CA THR A 183 0.69 -3.58 -5.41
C THR A 183 0.99 -2.09 -5.23
N LEU A 184 2.21 -1.66 -5.61
CA LEU A 184 2.49 -0.24 -5.84
C LEU A 184 1.85 0.15 -7.17
N TRP A 185 0.76 0.91 -7.11
CA TRP A 185 -0.04 1.25 -8.27
C TRP A 185 0.57 2.39 -9.08
N THR A 186 0.94 3.48 -8.40
CA THR A 186 1.63 4.60 -9.05
C THR A 186 2.49 5.38 -8.04
N VAL A 187 3.46 6.10 -8.59
CA VAL A 187 4.27 7.09 -7.87
C VAL A 187 4.11 8.41 -8.61
N GLU A 188 3.56 9.40 -7.91
CA GLU A 188 3.28 10.71 -8.45
C GLU A 188 4.44 11.66 -8.15
N TYR A 189 4.87 12.36 -9.18
CA TYR A 189 5.89 13.40 -9.14
C TYR A 189 5.24 14.75 -9.50
N PRO A 190 5.81 15.89 -9.06
CA PRO A 190 5.39 17.21 -9.51
C PRO A 190 5.40 17.33 -11.03
N GLU A 191 4.54 18.19 -11.58
CA GLU A 191 4.43 18.41 -13.03
C GLU A 191 5.77 18.78 -13.68
N GLU A 192 6.64 19.51 -12.98
CA GLU A 192 8.00 19.84 -13.45
C GLU A 192 8.90 18.62 -13.70
N PHE A 193 8.55 17.47 -13.11
CA PHE A 193 9.23 16.17 -13.28
C PHE A 193 8.33 15.13 -13.97
N ALA A 194 7.11 15.49 -14.37
CA ALA A 194 6.22 14.57 -15.06
C ALA A 194 6.82 14.22 -16.42
N SER A 195 6.83 12.92 -16.74
CA SER A 195 7.21 12.47 -18.08
C SER A 195 6.13 12.88 -19.07
N GLN A 196 6.53 13.48 -20.20
CA GLN A 196 5.65 13.81 -21.32
C GLN A 196 5.03 12.55 -21.98
N ALA A 197 5.45 11.34 -21.61
CA ALA A 197 4.92 10.09 -22.15
C ALA A 197 3.49 9.75 -21.70
N ALA A 198 2.94 10.44 -20.69
CA ALA A 198 1.60 10.15 -20.16
C ALA A 198 0.45 10.69 -21.03
N GLU A 199 0.70 11.62 -21.96
CA GLU A 199 -0.35 12.20 -22.80
C GLU A 199 -0.81 11.26 -23.94
N ASP A 200 0.00 10.25 -24.31
CA ASP A 200 -0.24 9.43 -25.50
C ASP A 200 -1.01 8.11 -25.22
N SER A 201 -1.30 7.78 -23.95
CA SER A 201 -2.05 6.57 -23.57
C SER A 201 -3.56 6.82 -23.32
N GLY A 202 -4.02 8.06 -23.52
CA GLY A 202 -5.40 8.49 -23.30
C GLY A 202 -6.39 8.22 -24.45
N ARG A 203 -6.20 7.18 -25.26
CA ARG A 203 -7.27 6.71 -26.17
C ARG A 203 -7.92 5.45 -25.60
N PRO A 204 -9.17 5.50 -25.14
CA PRO A 204 -9.92 4.28 -24.91
C PRO A 204 -10.13 3.59 -26.26
N ASN A 205 -9.68 2.33 -26.38
CA ASN A 205 -10.16 1.47 -27.45
C ASN A 205 -11.67 1.32 -27.27
N SER A 206 -12.41 1.89 -28.21
CA SER A 206 -13.81 1.64 -28.52
C SER A 206 -14.11 0.16 -28.71
#